data_AF-A0A663LJQ6-F1
#
_entry.id   AF-A0A663LJQ6-F1
#
_cell.length_a   1.000
_cell.length_b   1.000
_cell.length_c   1.000
_cell.angle_alpha   90.00
_cell.angle_beta   90.00
_cell.angle_gamma   90.00
#
_symmetry.space_group_name_H-M   'P 1'
#
loop_
_entity.id
_entity.type
_entity.pdbx_description
1 polymer ?
#
loop_
_entity_poly.entity_id
_entity_poly.type
_entity_poly.pdbx_seq_one_letter_code
_entity_poly.pdbx_strand_id
1 'polypeptide(L)'
;MELVGSPLTATYAHPRSTPTKFLPAISTMASSYKNHFPCYPLPQRVSLPWLPSTYHKTAAINPNLAPFSRCSQGLAPSKMLDSVSNRTSVLSRYTPDDWYRSNLTNYKESETSRHNAERLRVDTSCMIQDKYQQTKKTQLESTKNLGQRVNDIEFWKSELCHELDEMIGETNALTDMKKRLERALAETEAPLQVSQECLLHREKRMGIDLVRDDVENQLFTVSLTKQVTY
;
A
#
# COMPACT_ATOMS: atom_id res chain seq x y z
N MET A 1 26.23 -24.06 41.52
CA MET A 1 25.06 -23.18 41.54
C MET A 1 24.74 -22.88 40.07
N GLU A 2 23.87 -23.69 39.48
CA GLU A 2 23.53 -23.62 38.05
C GLU A 2 22.60 -22.44 37.77
N LEU A 3 22.86 -21.68 36.71
CA LEU A 3 21.94 -20.68 36.19
C LEU A 3 21.10 -21.28 35.07
N VAL A 4 19.85 -21.56 35.38
CA VAL A 4 18.78 -21.92 34.44
C VAL A 4 18.14 -20.62 33.93
N GLY A 5 18.03 -20.45 32.62
CA GLY A 5 17.22 -19.38 32.03
C GLY A 5 17.51 -19.06 30.57
N SER A 6 17.16 -19.97 29.65
CA SER A 6 17.13 -19.69 28.21
C SER A 6 15.84 -18.95 27.83
N PRO A 7 15.87 -17.85 27.07
CA PRO A 7 14.65 -17.23 26.55
C PRO A 7 14.08 -18.04 25.37
N LEU A 8 12.77 -18.29 25.43
CA LEU A 8 11.96 -18.99 24.43
C LEU A 8 11.98 -18.29 23.07
N THR A 9 12.32 -19.03 22.02
CA THR A 9 12.20 -18.60 20.62
C THR A 9 10.72 -18.52 20.24
N ALA A 10 10.23 -17.32 19.93
CA ALA A 10 8.87 -17.10 19.44
C ALA A 10 8.78 -17.52 17.96
N THR A 11 8.09 -18.62 17.69
CA THR A 11 7.78 -19.08 16.33
C THR A 11 6.59 -18.29 15.78
N TYR A 12 6.85 -17.34 14.88
CA TYR A 12 5.79 -16.72 14.09
C TYR A 12 5.33 -17.67 12.99
N ALA A 13 4.07 -18.13 13.08
CA ALA A 13 3.43 -18.87 12.01
C ALA A 13 3.05 -17.90 10.88
N HIS A 14 3.74 -17.97 9.74
CA HIS A 14 3.30 -17.30 8.52
C HIS A 14 2.14 -18.09 7.90
N PRO A 15 1.02 -17.43 7.52
CA PRO A 15 0.03 -18.05 6.65
C PRO A 15 0.68 -18.40 5.31
N ARG A 16 0.60 -19.67 4.93
CA ARG A 16 1.12 -20.22 3.67
C ARG A 16 0.43 -19.52 2.49
N SER A 17 1.19 -18.82 1.64
CA SER A 17 0.64 -18.17 0.44
C SER A 17 0.26 -19.24 -0.60
N THR A 18 -1.02 -19.48 -0.79
CA THR A 18 -1.52 -20.20 -1.97
C THR A 18 -1.44 -19.30 -3.21
N PRO A 19 -1.04 -19.82 -4.39
CA PRO A 19 -0.94 -19.02 -5.60
C PRO A 19 -2.33 -18.85 -6.22
N THR A 20 -3.06 -17.82 -5.80
CA THR A 20 -4.37 -17.50 -6.36
C THR A 20 -4.18 -16.67 -7.65
N LYS A 21 -4.49 -17.25 -8.81
CA LYS A 21 -4.39 -16.61 -10.14
C LYS A 21 -5.52 -15.61 -10.45
N PHE A 22 -6.11 -15.01 -9.42
CA PHE A 22 -7.20 -14.05 -9.56
C PHE A 22 -6.93 -12.83 -8.70
N LEU A 23 -6.98 -11.66 -9.33
CA LEU A 23 -6.96 -10.38 -8.63
C LEU A 23 -8.18 -10.30 -7.70
N PRO A 24 -8.04 -9.83 -6.45
CA PRO A 24 -9.16 -9.71 -5.53
C PRO A 24 -10.21 -8.74 -6.10
N ALA A 25 -11.49 -9.12 -5.97
CA ALA A 25 -12.60 -8.29 -6.42
C ALA A 25 -12.64 -6.95 -5.66
N ILE A 26 -12.81 -5.84 -6.40
CA ILE A 26 -12.81 -4.45 -5.91
C ILE A 26 -13.85 -4.22 -4.78
N SER A 27 -14.83 -5.12 -4.62
CA SER A 27 -15.84 -5.07 -3.57
C SER A 27 -15.35 -5.42 -2.16
N THR A 28 -14.17 -6.02 -1.98
CA THR A 28 -13.64 -6.36 -0.63
C THR A 28 -12.79 -5.25 0.02
N MET A 29 -12.53 -4.14 -0.68
CA MET A 29 -11.91 -2.94 -0.10
C MET A 29 -12.91 -1.92 0.49
N ALA A 30 -14.20 -2.28 0.61
CA ALA A 30 -15.21 -1.37 1.16
C ALA A 30 -15.14 -1.18 2.69
N SER A 31 -14.26 -1.90 3.41
CA SER A 31 -14.24 -1.93 4.87
C SER A 31 -13.12 -1.13 5.56
N SER A 32 -12.32 -0.31 4.85
CA SER A 32 -11.16 0.35 5.49
C SER A 32 -10.99 1.86 5.25
N TYR A 33 -12.03 2.58 4.80
CA TYR A 33 -11.95 4.06 4.69
C TYR A 33 -13.09 4.81 5.38
N LYS A 34 -13.96 4.12 6.13
CA LYS A 34 -14.99 4.80 6.95
C LYS A 34 -14.55 4.95 8.40
N ASN A 35 -13.50 5.72 8.65
CA ASN A 35 -13.41 6.47 9.90
C ASN A 35 -14.21 7.77 9.73
N HIS A 36 -15.54 7.62 9.68
CA HIS A 36 -16.42 8.76 9.89
C HIS A 36 -16.42 9.05 11.39
N PHE A 37 -15.47 9.87 11.84
CA PHE A 37 -15.65 10.58 13.09
C PHE A 37 -16.90 11.46 12.92
N PRO A 38 -17.87 11.45 13.86
CA PRO A 38 -18.93 12.42 13.82
C PRO A 38 -18.28 13.81 13.91
N CYS A 39 -18.43 14.61 12.86
CA CYS A 39 -18.10 16.03 12.92
C CYS A 39 -19.18 16.68 13.78
N TYR A 40 -18.93 16.78 15.09
CA TYR A 40 -19.73 17.64 15.95
C TYR A 40 -19.44 19.08 15.55
N PRO A 41 -20.43 19.89 15.16
CA PRO A 41 -20.23 21.32 15.05
C PRO A 41 -19.89 21.80 16.46
N LEU A 42 -18.61 22.13 16.67
CA LEU A 42 -18.18 22.79 17.89
C LEU A 42 -18.94 24.13 17.92
N PRO A 43 -19.79 24.41 18.93
CA PRO A 43 -20.27 25.77 19.07
C PRO A 43 -19.03 26.64 19.28
N GLN A 44 -18.88 27.68 18.46
CA GLN A 44 -17.95 28.77 18.75
C GLN A 44 -18.34 29.39 20.10
N ARG A 45 -17.88 28.79 21.19
CA ARG A 45 -17.81 29.42 22.50
C ARG A 45 -16.35 29.69 22.77
N VAL A 46 -16.01 30.96 22.63
CA VAL A 46 -14.74 31.55 23.06
C VAL A 46 -14.70 31.47 24.58
N SER A 47 -14.29 30.33 25.14
CA SER A 47 -13.83 30.21 26.53
C SER A 47 -13.24 28.83 26.78
N LEU A 48 -12.03 28.63 26.28
CA LEU A 48 -11.23 27.49 26.67
C LEU A 48 -10.66 27.76 28.09
N PRO A 49 -10.63 26.76 28.98
CA PRO A 49 -10.37 26.93 30.42
C PRO A 49 -8.91 27.27 30.77
N TRP A 50 -8.01 27.34 29.79
CA TRP A 50 -6.61 27.70 29.97
C TRP A 50 -6.30 29.18 29.72
N LEU A 51 -7.30 30.03 29.43
CA LEU A 51 -7.11 31.47 29.50
C LEU A 51 -7.30 31.96 30.96
N PRO A 52 -6.39 32.80 31.49
CA PRO A 52 -6.50 33.28 32.87
C PRO A 52 -7.84 33.94 33.22
N SER A 53 -8.47 34.63 32.26
CA SER A 53 -9.73 35.36 32.48
C SER A 53 -10.99 34.48 32.47
N THR A 54 -10.94 33.30 31.86
CA THR A 54 -12.06 32.35 31.77
C THR A 54 -12.05 31.33 32.90
N TYR A 55 -10.85 30.92 33.35
CA TYR A 55 -10.68 30.03 34.50
C TYR A 55 -11.43 30.51 35.76
N HIS A 56 -11.25 31.78 36.15
CA HIS A 56 -11.89 32.32 37.36
C HIS A 56 -13.42 32.41 37.25
N LYS A 57 -13.96 32.65 36.05
CA LYS A 57 -15.41 32.73 35.83
C LYS A 57 -16.09 31.37 35.88
N THR A 58 -15.47 30.34 35.31
CA THR A 58 -16.03 28.99 35.30
C THR A 58 -15.91 28.30 36.67
N ALA A 59 -14.82 28.57 37.40
CA ALA A 59 -14.62 28.07 38.77
C ALA A 59 -15.62 28.66 39.79
N ALA A 60 -16.13 29.87 39.57
CA ALA A 60 -17.14 30.49 40.43
C ALA A 60 -18.54 29.83 40.30
N ILE A 61 -18.82 29.19 39.15
CA ILE A 61 -20.12 28.58 38.83
C ILE A 61 -20.13 27.08 39.17
N ASN A 62 -18.98 26.41 39.11
CA ASN A 62 -18.89 24.96 39.36
C ASN A 62 -17.63 24.61 40.20
N PRO A 63 -17.74 24.55 41.54
CA PRO A 63 -16.58 24.48 42.44
C PRO A 63 -15.82 23.14 42.39
N ASN A 64 -16.43 22.07 41.86
CA ASN A 64 -15.81 20.74 41.75
C ASN A 64 -14.79 20.61 40.61
N LEU A 65 -14.73 21.57 39.68
CA LEU A 65 -13.79 21.58 38.55
C LEU A 65 -12.48 22.34 38.83
N ALA A 66 -12.31 22.85 40.05
CA ALA A 66 -11.15 23.62 40.44
C ALA A 66 -10.40 22.97 41.61
N PRO A 67 -9.48 22.02 41.36
CA PRO A 67 -8.72 21.34 42.41
C PRO A 67 -7.85 22.29 43.25
N PHE A 68 -7.64 23.53 42.78
CA PHE A 68 -6.77 24.53 43.41
C PHE A 68 -7.47 25.85 43.77
N SER A 69 -8.80 25.95 43.63
CA SER A 69 -9.52 27.19 44.00
C SER A 69 -9.95 27.15 45.46
N ARG A 70 -9.08 27.61 46.35
CA ARG A 70 -9.50 27.97 47.72
C ARG A 70 -10.39 29.21 47.62
N CYS A 71 -11.68 28.98 47.79
CA CYS A 71 -12.76 29.95 47.82
C CYS A 71 -12.41 31.22 48.62
N SER A 72 -12.51 32.41 48.01
CA SER A 72 -12.87 33.63 48.75
C SER A 72 -14.33 33.94 48.42
N GLN A 73 -15.24 33.53 49.30
CA GLN A 73 -16.66 33.87 49.21
C GLN A 73 -16.84 35.38 49.34
N GLY A 74 -17.68 35.94 48.46
CA GLY A 74 -18.04 37.36 48.48
C GLY A 74 -18.73 37.76 49.77
N LEU A 75 -18.39 38.94 50.28
CA LEU A 75 -19.13 39.62 51.35
C LEU A 75 -19.92 40.79 50.79
N ALA A 76 -21.22 40.78 51.08
CA ALA A 76 -22.10 41.94 51.04
C ALA A 76 -21.67 42.98 52.10
N PRO A 77 -22.02 44.27 51.94
CA PRO A 77 -21.56 45.32 52.83
C PRO A 77 -22.33 45.25 54.15
N SER A 78 -21.64 44.93 55.25
CA SER A 78 -22.22 44.98 56.59
C SER A 78 -21.33 45.76 57.55
N LYS A 79 -22.01 46.69 58.21
CA LYS A 79 -21.65 47.67 59.23
C LYS A 79 -20.46 47.30 60.12
N MET A 80 -19.62 48.31 60.36
CA MET A 80 -18.58 48.32 61.39
C MET A 80 -19.13 47.85 62.74
N LEU A 81 -18.55 46.78 63.25
CA LEU A 81 -18.67 46.39 64.65
C LEU A 81 -17.29 45.90 65.12
N ASP A 82 -16.99 46.32 66.34
CA ASP A 82 -15.67 46.37 66.96
C ASP A 82 -14.91 45.03 67.02
N SER A 83 -13.59 45.19 66.98
CA SER A 83 -12.55 44.20 67.20
C SER A 83 -12.79 43.38 68.49
N VAL A 84 -13.54 42.28 68.37
CA VAL A 84 -13.61 41.22 69.39
C VAL A 84 -12.49 40.21 69.12
N SER A 85 -11.67 40.00 70.13
CA SER A 85 -10.44 39.20 70.14
C SER A 85 -10.60 37.77 69.58
N ASN A 86 -9.91 37.50 68.46
CA ASN A 86 -9.78 36.19 67.78
C ASN A 86 -8.97 35.16 68.60
N ARG A 87 -9.40 34.80 69.81
CA ARG A 87 -8.66 33.84 70.66
C ARG A 87 -8.79 32.38 70.22
N THR A 88 -9.80 32.01 69.45
CA THR A 88 -9.97 30.64 68.91
C THR A 88 -9.10 30.38 67.66
N SER A 89 -8.64 31.43 66.97
CA SER A 89 -7.73 31.33 65.81
C SER A 89 -6.33 30.85 66.21
N VAL A 90 -5.96 31.02 67.48
CA VAL A 90 -4.63 30.70 68.00
C VAL A 90 -4.42 29.19 68.17
N LEU A 91 -5.48 28.45 68.49
CA LEU A 91 -5.42 27.00 68.67
C LEU A 91 -5.36 26.21 67.35
N SER A 92 -5.66 26.87 66.22
CA SER A 92 -5.56 26.30 64.86
C SER A 92 -4.27 26.70 64.14
N ARG A 93 -3.25 27.20 64.87
CA ARG A 93 -1.97 27.59 64.28
C ARG A 93 -1.03 26.40 64.22
N TYR A 94 -0.46 26.16 63.04
CA TYR A 94 0.61 25.18 62.84
C TYR A 94 1.78 25.50 63.77
N THR A 95 2.36 24.45 64.36
CA THR A 95 3.59 24.58 65.13
C THR A 95 4.77 24.81 64.18
N PRO A 96 5.89 25.39 64.65
CA PRO A 96 7.11 25.44 63.86
C PRO A 96 7.54 24.07 63.34
N ASP A 97 7.34 23.00 64.12
CA ASP A 97 7.65 21.62 63.69
C ASP A 97 6.77 21.16 62.51
N ASP A 98 5.47 21.47 62.52
CA ASP A 98 4.57 21.21 61.38
C ASP A 98 5.03 21.97 60.12
N TRP A 99 5.50 23.20 60.29
CA TRP A 99 6.08 23.98 59.21
C TRP A 99 7.37 23.35 58.68
N TYR A 100 8.29 22.93 59.54
CA TYR A 100 9.52 22.25 59.13
C TYR A 100 9.24 20.92 58.41
N ARG A 101 8.33 20.09 58.94
CA ARG A 101 7.91 18.85 58.31
C ARG A 101 7.28 19.08 56.93
N SER A 102 6.41 20.08 56.81
CA SER A 102 5.80 20.46 55.52
C SER A 102 6.85 20.90 54.50
N ASN A 103 7.78 21.77 54.90
CA ASN A 103 8.86 22.21 54.02
C ASN A 103 9.78 21.04 53.61
N LEU A 104 10.13 20.15 54.54
CA LEU A 104 10.93 18.96 54.23
C LEU A 104 10.24 18.05 53.21
N THR A 105 8.93 17.85 53.34
CA THR A 105 8.13 17.10 52.35
C THR A 105 8.15 17.79 50.99
N ASN A 106 7.89 19.10 50.95
CA ASN A 106 7.93 19.88 49.71
C ASN A 106 9.30 19.81 49.02
N TYR A 107 10.41 19.87 49.77
CA TYR A 107 11.75 19.72 49.22
C TYR A 107 11.96 18.33 48.59
N LYS A 108 11.55 17.26 49.28
CA LYS A 108 11.66 15.89 48.74
C LYS A 108 10.82 15.70 47.48
N GLU A 109 9.60 16.22 47.48
CA GLU A 109 8.70 16.18 46.32
C GLU A 109 9.28 16.99 45.15
N SER A 110 9.82 18.17 45.41
CA SER A 110 10.48 19.00 44.40
C SER A 110 11.69 18.31 43.78
N GLU A 111 12.55 17.71 44.60
CA GLU A 111 13.73 16.97 44.12
C GLU A 111 13.33 15.74 43.30
N THR A 112 12.30 15.01 43.73
CA THR A 112 11.75 13.87 42.97
C THR A 112 11.17 14.33 41.63
N SER A 113 10.42 15.44 41.63
CA SER A 113 9.86 16.04 40.41
C SER A 113 10.96 16.48 39.45
N ARG A 114 12.01 17.15 39.94
CA ARG A 114 13.17 17.57 39.15
C ARG A 114 13.90 16.36 38.55
N HIS A 115 14.13 15.31 39.34
CA HIS A 115 14.77 14.09 38.85
C HIS A 115 13.96 13.39 37.76
N ASN A 116 12.64 13.27 37.95
CA ASN A 116 11.75 12.66 36.96
C ASN A 116 11.68 13.48 35.67
N ALA A 117 11.63 14.82 35.77
CA ALA A 117 11.65 15.70 34.61
C ALA A 117 12.95 15.57 33.81
N GLU A 118 14.10 15.48 34.48
CA GLU A 118 15.39 15.30 33.81
C GLU A 118 15.45 13.96 33.07
N ARG A 119 15.04 12.87 33.73
CA ARG A 119 14.95 11.54 33.09
C ARG A 119 14.04 11.56 31.87
N LEU A 120 12.85 12.17 32.00
CA LEU A 120 11.90 12.28 30.88
C LEU A 120 12.51 13.01 29.69
N ARG A 121 13.30 14.06 29.91
CA ARG A 121 13.97 14.80 28.82
C ARG A 121 15.00 13.94 28.11
N VAL A 122 15.80 13.18 28.86
CA VAL A 122 16.79 12.24 28.29
C VAL A 122 16.08 11.16 27.48
N ASP A 123 15.08 10.50 28.06
CA ASP A 123 14.32 9.45 27.40
C ASP A 123 13.63 9.96 26.12
N THR A 124 13.07 11.17 26.18
CA THR A 124 12.46 11.82 25.01
C THR A 124 13.48 12.12 23.93
N SER A 125 14.67 12.60 24.30
CA SER A 125 15.75 12.88 23.34
C SER A 125 16.22 11.59 22.64
N CYS A 126 16.43 10.52 23.40
CA CYS A 126 16.79 9.21 22.84
C CYS A 126 15.69 8.68 21.91
N MET A 127 14.42 8.74 22.33
CA MET A 127 13.30 8.31 21.51
C MET A 127 13.20 9.09 20.20
N ILE A 128 13.40 10.41 20.21
CA ILE A 128 13.40 11.24 19.00
C ILE A 128 14.51 10.78 18.05
N GLN A 129 15.71 10.55 18.56
CA GLN A 129 16.84 10.11 17.76
C GLN A 129 16.59 8.73 17.14
N ASP A 130 16.09 7.77 17.92
CA ASP A 130 15.78 6.42 17.45
C ASP A 130 14.71 6.45 16.36
N LYS A 131 13.65 7.23 16.56
CA LYS A 131 12.58 7.39 15.56
C LYS A 131 13.07 8.07 14.30
N TYR A 132 13.95 9.05 14.41
CA TYR A 132 14.57 9.69 13.25
C TYR A 132 15.41 8.69 12.45
N GLN A 133 16.27 7.92 13.12
CA GLN A 133 17.11 6.90 12.47
C GLN A 133 16.27 5.82 11.81
N GLN A 134 15.24 5.31 12.50
CA GLN A 134 14.31 4.32 11.96
C GLN A 134 13.61 4.85 10.72
N THR A 135 13.07 6.06 10.78
CA THR A 135 12.35 6.69 9.65
C THR A 135 13.29 6.89 8.46
N LYS A 136 14.50 7.40 8.70
CA LYS A 136 15.51 7.59 7.64
C LYS A 136 15.87 6.27 6.96
N LYS A 137 16.10 5.21 7.73
CA LYS A 137 16.41 3.87 7.20
C LYS A 137 15.26 3.32 6.36
N THR A 138 14.05 3.37 6.89
CA THR A 138 12.85 2.89 6.18
C THR A 138 12.62 3.65 4.89
N GLN A 139 12.78 4.98 4.90
CA GLN A 139 12.64 5.80 3.71
C GLN A 139 13.68 5.43 2.65
N LEU A 140 14.95 5.30 3.03
CA LEU A 140 16.02 4.92 2.11
C LEU A 140 15.75 3.56 1.46
N GLU A 141 15.39 2.56 2.26
CA GLU A 141 15.09 1.22 1.77
C GLU A 141 13.87 1.22 0.84
N SER A 142 12.83 1.98 1.20
CA SER A 142 11.62 2.07 0.38
C SER A 142 11.90 2.75 -0.96
N THR A 143 12.68 3.83 -0.98
CA THR A 143 13.11 4.52 -2.20
C THR A 143 13.98 3.60 -3.08
N LYS A 144 14.91 2.84 -2.47
CA LYS A 144 15.74 1.87 -3.20
C LYS A 144 14.89 0.75 -3.81
N ASN A 145 14.00 0.15 -3.03
CA ASN A 145 13.10 -0.91 -3.51
C ASN A 145 12.22 -0.41 -4.66
N LEU A 146 11.68 0.80 -4.54
CA LEU A 146 10.89 1.40 -5.62
C LEU A 146 11.72 1.61 -6.88
N GLY A 147 12.94 2.12 -6.76
CA GLY A 147 13.86 2.28 -7.90
C GLY A 147 14.18 0.96 -8.58
N GLN A 148 14.46 -0.10 -7.81
CA GLN A 148 14.68 -1.43 -8.36
C GLN A 148 13.44 -1.94 -9.12
N ARG A 149 12.25 -1.79 -8.53
CA ARG A 149 11.00 -2.21 -9.19
C ARG A 149 10.72 -1.44 -10.48
N VAL A 150 11.04 -0.15 -10.54
CA VAL A 150 10.91 0.65 -11.76
C VAL A 150 11.83 0.09 -12.84
N ASN A 151 13.10 -0.17 -12.51
CA ASN A 151 14.05 -0.75 -13.45
C ASN A 151 13.62 -2.14 -13.93
N ASP A 152 13.12 -2.99 -13.04
CA ASP A 152 12.62 -4.33 -13.40
C ASP A 152 11.43 -4.23 -14.36
N ILE A 153 10.49 -3.31 -14.11
CA ILE A 153 9.34 -3.07 -14.98
C ILE A 153 9.78 -2.56 -16.35
N GLU A 154 10.73 -1.61 -16.40
CA GLU A 154 11.26 -1.08 -17.64
C GLU A 154 11.97 -2.15 -18.46
N PHE A 155 12.78 -2.99 -17.81
CA PHE A 155 13.45 -4.13 -18.43
C PHE A 155 12.45 -5.11 -19.06
N TRP A 156 11.46 -5.57 -18.30
CA TRP A 156 10.46 -6.50 -18.82
C TRP A 156 9.58 -5.88 -19.91
N LYS A 157 9.31 -4.57 -19.82
CA LYS A 157 8.62 -3.85 -20.89
C LYS A 157 9.46 -3.86 -22.17
N SER A 158 10.77 -3.58 -22.10
CA SER A 158 11.63 -3.62 -23.29
C SER A 158 11.72 -5.03 -23.87
N GLU A 159 11.80 -6.05 -23.02
CA GLU A 159 11.86 -7.44 -23.48
C GLU A 159 10.57 -7.84 -24.21
N LEU A 160 9.40 -7.50 -23.66
CA LEU A 160 8.11 -7.75 -24.30
C LEU A 160 7.94 -6.99 -25.61
N CYS A 161 8.43 -5.75 -25.70
CA CYS A 161 8.41 -5.00 -26.95
C CYS A 161 9.31 -5.65 -28.00
N HIS A 162 10.51 -6.10 -27.61
CA HIS A 162 11.42 -6.79 -28.52
C HIS A 162 10.80 -8.08 -29.06
N GLU A 163 10.27 -8.94 -28.17
CA GLU A 163 9.63 -10.19 -28.57
C GLU A 163 8.42 -9.95 -29.50
N LEU A 164 7.64 -8.89 -29.22
CA LEU A 164 6.52 -8.51 -30.09
C LEU A 164 7.00 -8.14 -31.49
N ASP A 165 8.08 -7.37 -31.61
CA ASP A 165 8.64 -6.96 -32.90
C ASP A 165 9.15 -8.17 -33.69
N GLU A 166 9.83 -9.11 -33.02
CA GLU A 166 10.28 -10.38 -33.63
C GLU A 166 9.09 -11.21 -34.13
N MET A 167 8.05 -11.40 -33.29
CA MET A 167 6.83 -12.12 -33.68
C MET A 167 6.10 -11.47 -34.88
N ILE A 168 6.07 -10.13 -34.94
CA ILE A 168 5.52 -9.40 -36.08
C ILE A 168 6.36 -9.70 -37.33
N GLY A 169 7.68 -9.70 -37.21
CA GLY A 169 8.62 -10.07 -38.27
C GLY A 169 8.34 -11.48 -38.81
N GLU A 170 8.25 -12.47 -37.94
CA GLU A 170 7.93 -13.85 -38.31
C GLU A 170 6.55 -13.98 -38.97
N THR A 171 5.54 -13.30 -38.40
CA THR A 171 4.17 -13.30 -38.94
C THR A 171 4.14 -12.76 -40.36
N ASN A 172 4.87 -11.67 -40.63
CA ASN A 172 4.99 -11.09 -41.96
C ASN A 172 5.71 -12.06 -42.92
N ALA A 173 6.81 -12.67 -42.50
CA ALA A 173 7.56 -13.63 -43.31
C ALA A 173 6.70 -14.86 -43.68
N LEU A 174 5.94 -15.41 -42.73
CA LEU A 174 5.01 -16.52 -42.96
C LEU A 174 3.86 -16.10 -43.88
N THR A 175 3.33 -14.90 -43.71
CA THR A 175 2.27 -14.35 -44.57
C THR A 175 2.74 -14.23 -46.01
N ASP A 176 3.97 -13.76 -46.23
CA ASP A 176 4.54 -13.65 -47.57
C ASP A 176 4.85 -15.02 -48.17
N MET A 177 5.33 -15.97 -47.38
CA MET A 177 5.51 -17.35 -47.83
C MET A 177 4.18 -18.00 -48.24
N LYS A 178 3.13 -17.80 -47.44
CA LYS A 178 1.78 -18.26 -47.76
C LYS A 178 1.31 -17.69 -49.10
N LYS A 179 1.40 -16.38 -49.30
CA LYS A 179 1.02 -15.73 -50.58
C LYS A 179 1.80 -16.30 -51.77
N ARG A 180 3.10 -16.58 -51.59
CA ARG A 180 3.94 -17.20 -52.63
C ARG A 180 3.49 -18.61 -52.96
N LEU A 181 3.17 -19.42 -51.96
CA LEU A 181 2.66 -20.78 -52.16
C LEU A 181 1.28 -20.78 -52.82
N GLU A 182 0.37 -19.90 -52.39
CA GLU A 182 -0.96 -19.75 -53.01
C GLU A 182 -0.83 -19.34 -54.49
N ARG A 183 0.09 -18.43 -54.81
CA ARG A 183 0.37 -18.05 -56.21
C ARG A 183 0.95 -19.22 -57.00
N ALA A 184 1.96 -19.91 -56.48
CA ALA A 184 2.56 -21.06 -57.14
C ALA A 184 1.51 -22.16 -57.38
N LEU A 185 0.61 -22.40 -56.42
CA LEU A 185 -0.50 -23.33 -56.58
C LEU A 185 -1.46 -22.88 -57.69
N ALA A 186 -1.83 -21.60 -57.73
CA ALA A 186 -2.67 -21.07 -58.81
C ALA A 186 -2.01 -21.19 -60.19
N GLU A 187 -0.70 -20.94 -60.28
CA GLU A 187 0.07 -21.09 -61.52
C GLU A 187 0.10 -22.53 -62.05
N THR A 188 -0.05 -23.55 -61.18
CA THR A 188 -0.15 -24.95 -61.62
C THR A 188 -1.52 -25.32 -62.23
N GLU A 189 -2.54 -24.48 -62.07
CA GLU A 189 -3.90 -24.81 -62.53
C GLU A 189 -4.04 -24.75 -64.05
N ALA A 190 -3.50 -23.73 -64.70
CA ALA A 190 -3.53 -23.60 -66.16
C ALA A 190 -2.84 -24.78 -66.89
N PRO A 191 -1.59 -25.17 -66.58
CA PRO A 191 -0.96 -26.31 -67.26
C PRO A 191 -1.67 -27.64 -66.97
N LEU A 192 -2.32 -27.80 -65.82
CA LEU A 192 -3.17 -28.96 -65.56
C LEU A 192 -4.38 -29.00 -66.51
N GLN A 193 -5.10 -27.88 -66.65
CA GLN A 193 -6.25 -27.80 -67.56
C GLN A 193 -5.86 -28.13 -69.00
N VAL A 194 -4.74 -27.56 -69.48
CA VAL A 194 -4.19 -27.86 -70.81
C VAL A 194 -3.86 -29.34 -70.95
N SER A 195 -3.25 -29.96 -69.92
CA SER A 195 -2.88 -31.38 -69.97
C SER A 195 -4.12 -32.28 -70.04
N GLN A 196 -5.16 -31.96 -69.27
CA GLN A 196 -6.44 -32.67 -69.27
C GLN A 196 -7.15 -32.55 -70.62
N GLU A 197 -7.21 -31.35 -71.20
CA GLU A 197 -7.81 -31.12 -72.52
C GLU A 197 -7.05 -31.90 -73.61
N CYS A 198 -5.72 -31.90 -73.55
CA CYS A 198 -4.87 -32.67 -74.46
C CYS A 198 -5.12 -34.18 -74.38
N LEU A 199 -5.31 -34.73 -73.17
CA LEU A 199 -5.71 -36.13 -72.97
C LEU A 199 -7.10 -36.42 -73.57
N LEU A 200 -8.09 -35.57 -73.30
CA LEU A 200 -9.45 -35.70 -73.87
C LEU A 200 -9.45 -35.69 -75.40
N HIS A 201 -8.56 -34.92 -76.04
CA HIS A 201 -8.42 -34.94 -77.49
C HIS A 201 -7.74 -36.21 -78.00
N ARG A 202 -6.77 -36.75 -77.27
CA ARG A 202 -6.08 -38.00 -77.61
C ARG A 202 -7.02 -39.21 -77.50
N GLU A 203 -7.88 -39.25 -76.48
CA GLU A 203 -8.88 -40.30 -76.28
C GLU A 203 -9.90 -40.41 -77.45
N LYS A 204 -10.08 -39.33 -78.23
CA LYS A 204 -10.98 -39.31 -79.40
C LYS A 204 -10.35 -39.86 -80.68
N ARG A 205 -9.05 -40.17 -80.69
CA ARG A 205 -8.37 -40.77 -81.85
C ARG A 205 -8.86 -42.21 -82.05
N MET A 206 -8.82 -42.69 -83.30
CA MET A 206 -9.39 -44.00 -83.67
C MET A 206 -8.36 -44.86 -84.40
N GLY A 207 -8.48 -46.18 -84.24
CA GLY A 207 -7.64 -47.14 -84.95
C GLY A 207 -6.17 -47.05 -84.54
N ILE A 208 -5.26 -47.02 -85.53
CA ILE A 208 -3.81 -47.01 -85.31
C ILE A 208 -3.31 -45.71 -84.64
N ASP A 209 -4.09 -44.62 -84.68
CA ASP A 209 -3.71 -43.33 -84.09
C ASP A 209 -4.00 -43.24 -82.58
N LEU A 210 -4.70 -44.23 -82.00
CA LEU A 210 -4.91 -44.35 -80.56
C LEU A 210 -3.69 -45.04 -79.91
N VAL A 211 -2.63 -44.26 -79.71
CA VAL A 211 -1.32 -44.75 -79.24
C VAL A 211 -0.97 -44.13 -77.90
N ARG A 212 -0.60 -45.00 -76.96
CA ARG A 212 -0.06 -44.61 -75.66
C ARG A 212 1.45 -44.33 -75.74
N ASP A 213 1.79 -43.13 -76.17
CA ASP A 213 3.16 -42.65 -76.39
C ASP A 213 3.77 -41.98 -75.13
N ASP A 214 5.04 -41.59 -75.24
CA ASP A 214 5.75 -40.93 -74.14
C ASP A 214 5.09 -39.59 -73.74
N VAL A 215 4.48 -38.90 -74.70
CA VAL A 215 3.80 -37.62 -74.44
C VAL A 215 2.52 -37.86 -73.62
N GLU A 216 1.74 -38.90 -73.94
CA GLU A 216 0.57 -39.30 -73.15
C GLU A 216 0.96 -39.66 -71.72
N ASN A 217 2.04 -40.42 -71.53
CA ASN A 217 2.57 -40.74 -70.20
C ASN A 217 2.96 -39.47 -69.41
N GLN A 218 3.57 -38.48 -70.07
CA GLN A 218 3.91 -37.20 -69.42
C GLN A 218 2.67 -36.37 -69.07
N LEU A 219 1.66 -36.32 -69.95
CA LEU A 219 0.39 -35.64 -69.68
C LEU A 219 -0.37 -36.27 -68.50
N PHE A 220 -0.36 -37.61 -68.39
CA PHE A 220 -0.88 -38.32 -67.22
C PHE A 220 -0.11 -37.98 -65.95
N THR A 221 1.22 -37.89 -66.03
CA THR A 221 2.06 -37.53 -64.87
C THR A 221 1.68 -36.16 -64.32
N VAL A 222 1.55 -35.15 -65.17
CA VAL A 222 1.12 -33.79 -64.79
C VAL A 222 -0.29 -33.80 -64.18
N SER A 223 -1.19 -34.61 -64.74
CA SER A 223 -2.57 -34.73 -64.28
C SER A 223 -2.70 -35.39 -62.89
N LEU A 224 -1.85 -36.38 -62.61
CA LEU A 224 -1.84 -37.11 -61.34
C LEU A 224 -1.14 -36.32 -60.21
N THR A 225 -0.14 -35.49 -60.53
CA THR A 225 0.60 -34.72 -59.51
C THR A 225 -0.27 -33.79 -58.67
N LYS A 226 -1.43 -33.32 -59.16
CA LYS A 226 -2.36 -32.49 -58.36
C LYS A 226 -3.34 -33.30 -57.50
N GLN A 227 -3.64 -34.56 -57.85
CA GLN A 227 -4.58 -35.41 -57.09
C GLN A 227 -3.98 -35.93 -55.77
N VAL A 228 -2.66 -35.96 -55.63
CA VAL A 228 -1.96 -36.44 -54.42
C VAL A 228 -1.76 -35.33 -53.37
N THR A 229 -1.95 -34.07 -53.76
CA THR A 229 -1.70 -32.88 -52.91
C THR A 229 -2.95 -32.31 -52.22
N TYR A 230 -4.12 -32.96 -52.34
CA TYR A 230 -5.36 -32.60 -51.64
C TYR A 230 -5.75 -33.65 -50.60
#